data_AF-A0A327L4F6-F1
#
_entry.id   AF-A0A327L4F6-F1
#
_cell.length_a   1.000
_cell.length_b   1.000
_cell.length_c   1.000
_cell.angle_alpha   90.00
_cell.angle_beta   90.00
_cell.angle_gamma   90.00
#
_symmetry.space_group_name_H-M   'P 1'
#
loop_
_entity.id
_entity.type
_entity.pdbx_description
1 polymer ?
#
loop_
_entity_poly.entity_id
_entity_poly.type
_entity_poly.pdbx_seq_one_letter_code
_entity_poly.pdbx_strand_id
1 'polypeptide(L)'
;MSSGQSLVKAMDETGLAPRIAMWVHNSDTDTWKLWLVPPSGLHDKREFYRSVATIIAHNRDTLQGIDASDTEMVPESHPAMRGLGQVIRMPGLGVAHFAGNRFNGFYLPDGIVLRSAL
;
A
#
# COMPACT_ATOMS: atom_id res chain seq x y z
N MET A 1 -9.00 7.84 6.50
CA MET A 1 -8.22 6.60 6.77
C MET A 1 -8.95 5.32 6.36
N SER A 2 -10.29 5.30 6.32
CA SER A 2 -11.08 4.14 5.84
C SER A 2 -10.85 3.81 4.36
N SER A 3 -10.69 4.80 3.48
CA SER A 3 -10.62 4.59 2.02
C SER A 3 -9.45 3.69 1.58
N GLY A 4 -8.30 3.72 2.27
CA GLY A 4 -7.18 2.83 1.97
C GLY A 4 -7.46 1.37 2.32
N GLN A 5 -8.11 1.11 3.46
CA GLN A 5 -8.53 -0.25 3.82
C GLN A 5 -9.63 -0.76 2.89
N SER A 6 -10.57 0.11 2.51
CA SER A 6 -11.59 -0.22 1.51
C SER A 6 -10.96 -0.58 0.17
N LEU A 7 -9.92 0.14 -0.28
CA LEU A 7 -9.22 -0.19 -1.52
C LEU A 7 -8.52 -1.55 -1.42
N VAL A 8 -7.77 -1.81 -0.34
CA VAL A 8 -7.11 -3.11 -0.14
C VAL A 8 -8.14 -4.25 -0.10
N LYS A 9 -9.29 -4.04 0.55
CA LYS A 9 -10.40 -5.01 0.54
C LYS A 9 -10.92 -5.25 -0.88
N ALA A 10 -11.16 -4.20 -1.67
CA ALA A 10 -11.62 -4.35 -3.05
C ALA A 10 -10.58 -5.06 -3.92
N MET A 11 -9.29 -4.82 -3.70
CA MET A 11 -8.20 -5.53 -4.39
C MET A 11 -8.18 -7.03 -4.03
N ASP A 12 -8.52 -7.41 -2.80
CA ASP A 12 -8.65 -8.82 -2.41
C ASP A 12 -9.74 -9.52 -3.21
N GLU A 13 -10.89 -8.88 -3.33
CA GLU A 13 -12.07 -9.41 -4.04
C GLU A 13 -11.81 -9.61 -5.54
N THR A 14 -10.85 -8.88 -6.12
CA THR A 14 -10.46 -9.00 -7.54
C THR A 14 -9.22 -9.88 -7.77
N GLY A 15 -8.70 -10.55 -6.73
CA GLY A 15 -7.49 -11.38 -6.84
C GLY A 15 -6.20 -10.59 -7.00
N LEU A 16 -6.22 -9.28 -6.73
CA LEU A 16 -5.07 -8.37 -6.81
C LEU A 16 -4.55 -8.01 -5.41
N ALA A 17 -4.82 -8.88 -4.43
CA ALA A 17 -4.47 -8.70 -3.03
C ALA A 17 -3.01 -8.25 -2.86
N PRO A 18 -2.75 -7.02 -2.38
CA PRO A 18 -1.39 -6.54 -2.20
C PRO A 18 -0.72 -7.35 -1.08
N ARG A 19 0.57 -7.63 -1.25
CA ARG A 19 1.39 -8.29 -0.22
C ARG A 19 1.76 -7.32 0.91
N ILE A 20 1.95 -6.04 0.59
CA ILE A 20 2.06 -4.95 1.56
C ILE A 20 1.18 -3.80 1.10
N ALA A 21 0.48 -3.18 2.04
CA ALA A 21 -0.21 -1.92 1.83
C ALA A 21 0.11 -0.98 2.99
N MET A 22 0.61 0.22 2.69
CA MET A 22 1.03 1.19 3.69
C MET A 22 0.80 2.61 3.21
N TRP A 23 0.08 3.42 3.99
CA TRP A 23 0.08 4.86 3.82
C TRP A 23 1.44 5.42 4.25
N VAL A 24 2.05 6.23 3.40
CA VAL A 24 3.33 6.89 3.66
C VAL A 24 3.15 8.38 3.51
N HIS A 25 3.55 9.13 4.53
CA HIS A 25 3.57 10.58 4.49
C HIS A 25 4.92 11.05 3.94
N ASN A 26 4.88 11.84 2.87
CA ASN A 26 6.03 12.55 2.36
C ASN A 26 6.06 13.94 3.01
N SER A 27 6.97 14.12 3.98
CA SER A 27 7.13 15.37 4.73
C SER A 27 7.55 16.57 3.87
N ASP A 28 8.27 16.34 2.77
CA ASP A 28 8.79 17.43 1.93
C ASP A 28 7.68 18.08 1.11
N THR A 29 6.68 17.29 0.72
CA THR A 29 5.54 17.73 -0.09
C THR A 29 4.24 17.84 0.68
N ASP A 30 4.24 17.42 1.95
CA ASP A 30 3.04 17.22 2.79
C ASP A 30 1.93 16.42 2.10
N THR A 31 2.31 15.30 1.46
CA THR A 31 1.35 14.43 0.75
C THR A 31 1.37 13.01 1.28
N TRP A 32 0.22 12.34 1.18
CA TRP A 32 0.09 10.92 1.49
C TRP A 32 0.05 10.10 0.21
N LYS A 33 0.81 9.01 0.18
CA LYS A 33 0.75 7.99 -0.87
C LYS A 33 0.51 6.62 -0.27
N LEU A 34 -0.37 5.84 -0.89
CA LEU A 34 -0.58 4.45 -0.54
C LEU A 34 0.43 3.59 -1.31
N TRP A 35 1.49 3.18 -0.62
CA TRP A 35 2.44 2.24 -1.17
C TRP A 35 1.84 0.84 -1.18
N LEU A 36 1.88 0.22 -2.35
CA LEU A 36 1.33 -1.10 -2.61
C LEU A 36 2.43 -1.99 -3.21
N VAL A 37 2.71 -3.10 -2.54
CA VAL A 37 3.48 -4.19 -3.13
C VAL A 37 2.49 -5.17 -3.75
N PRO A 38 2.49 -5.34 -5.08
CA PRO A 38 1.52 -6.19 -5.74
C PRO A 38 1.73 -7.68 -5.42
N PRO A 39 0.77 -8.54 -5.82
CA PRO A 39 0.97 -9.99 -5.85
C PRO A 39 2.26 -10.39 -6.59
N SER A 40 2.84 -11.53 -6.21
CA SER A 40 3.99 -12.09 -6.92
C SER A 40 3.66 -12.32 -8.40
N GLY A 41 4.57 -11.93 -9.30
CA GLY A 41 4.40 -12.07 -10.75
C GLY A 41 3.81 -10.85 -11.45
N LEU A 42 3.19 -9.91 -10.72
CA LEU A 42 2.74 -8.63 -11.29
C LEU A 42 3.86 -7.59 -11.16
N HIS A 43 4.60 -7.37 -12.25
CA HIS A 43 5.73 -6.44 -12.30
C HIS A 43 5.51 -5.25 -13.25
N ASP A 44 4.51 -5.34 -14.14
CA ASP A 44 4.18 -4.26 -15.06
C ASP A 44 3.43 -3.14 -14.33
N LYS A 45 4.08 -1.98 -14.20
CA LYS A 45 3.50 -0.79 -13.56
C LYS A 45 2.24 -0.30 -14.28
N ARG A 46 2.22 -0.33 -15.61
CA ARG A 46 1.07 0.15 -16.40
C ARG A 46 -0.14 -0.77 -16.19
N GLU A 47 0.08 -2.08 -16.16
CA GLU A 47 -0.95 -3.05 -15.82
C GLU A 47 -1.47 -2.82 -14.40
N PHE A 48 -0.57 -2.68 -13.41
CA PHE A 48 -0.92 -2.40 -12.03
C PHE A 48 -1.81 -1.15 -11.89
N TYR A 49 -1.36 -0.01 -12.41
CA TYR A 49 -2.11 1.25 -12.29
C TYR A 49 -3.44 1.21 -13.04
N ARG A 50 -3.50 0.51 -14.19
CA ARG A 50 -4.76 0.29 -14.89
C ARG A 50 -5.73 -0.51 -14.01
N SER A 51 -5.28 -1.62 -13.42
CA SER A 51 -6.12 -2.46 -12.56
C SER A 51 -6.60 -1.71 -11.33
N VAL A 52 -5.73 -0.93 -10.67
CA VAL A 52 -6.12 -0.08 -9.53
C VAL A 52 -7.17 0.95 -9.94
N ALA A 53 -6.96 1.67 -11.05
CA ALA A 53 -7.93 2.64 -11.56
C ALA A 53 -9.27 1.97 -11.90
N THR A 54 -9.24 0.77 -12.49
CA THR A 54 -10.45 -0.02 -12.76
C THR A 54 -11.17 -0.42 -11.48
N ILE A 55 -10.46 -0.90 -10.45
CA ILE A 55 -11.06 -1.25 -9.15
C ILE A 55 -11.71 -0.04 -8.50
N ILE A 56 -11.03 1.11 -8.50
CA ILE A 56 -11.58 2.37 -7.96
C ILE A 56 -12.83 2.79 -8.72
N ALA A 57 -12.80 2.73 -10.05
CA ALA A 57 -13.95 3.10 -10.89
C ALA A 57 -15.19 2.22 -10.64
N HIS A 58 -15.02 0.91 -10.38
CA HIS A 58 -16.12 -0.01 -10.09
C HIS A 58 -16.66 0.13 -8.67
N ASN A 59 -15.89 0.71 -7.75
CA ASN A 59 -16.23 0.82 -6.33
C ASN A 59 -16.35 2.29 -5.89
N ARG A 60 -16.75 3.20 -6.80
CA ARG A 60 -16.80 4.64 -6.52
C ARG A 60 -17.66 5.02 -5.31
N ASP A 61 -18.72 4.26 -5.04
CA ASP A 61 -19.61 4.53 -3.91
C ASP A 61 -18.91 4.30 -2.56
N THR A 62 -17.97 3.35 -2.50
CA THR A 62 -17.25 2.97 -1.27
C THR A 62 -15.83 3.53 -1.21
N LEU A 63 -15.24 3.92 -2.35
CA LEU A 63 -13.89 4.46 -2.50
C LEU A 63 -13.89 5.96 -2.78
N GLN A 64 -14.78 6.70 -2.13
CA GLN A 64 -14.77 8.16 -2.23
C GLN A 64 -13.48 8.74 -1.65
N GLY A 65 -12.85 9.66 -2.40
CA GLY A 65 -11.66 10.40 -1.96
C GLY A 65 -10.33 9.63 -2.09
N ILE A 66 -10.28 8.56 -2.87
CA ILE A 66 -9.03 7.93 -3.29
C ILE A 66 -9.01 7.77 -4.81
N ASP A 67 -7.89 8.11 -5.43
CA ASP A 67 -7.63 7.92 -6.86
C ASP A 67 -6.41 7.01 -7.07
N ALA A 68 -6.27 6.47 -8.28
CA ALA A 68 -5.09 5.69 -8.64
C ALA A 68 -3.80 6.50 -8.49
N SER A 69 -3.86 7.81 -8.70
CA SER A 69 -2.73 8.72 -8.47
C SER A 69 -2.32 8.82 -6.99
N ASP A 70 -3.19 8.48 -6.04
CA ASP A 70 -2.84 8.41 -4.60
C ASP A 70 -2.06 7.14 -4.25
N THR A 71 -1.92 6.21 -5.19
CA THR A 71 -1.19 4.95 -5.00
C THR A 71 0.18 4.97 -5.65
N GLU A 72 1.13 4.23 -5.08
CA GLU A 72 2.44 3.99 -5.68
C GLU A 72 2.77 2.49 -5.65
N MET A 73 3.15 1.94 -6.80
CA MET A 73 3.63 0.57 -6.90
C MET A 73 5.08 0.49 -6.42
N VAL A 74 5.31 -0.24 -5.33
CA VAL A 74 6.63 -0.43 -4.74
C VAL A 74 7.07 -1.88 -4.95
N PRO A 75 8.32 -2.13 -5.41
CA PRO A 75 8.82 -3.50 -5.54
C PRO A 75 9.09 -4.10 -4.16
N GLU A 76 8.90 -5.42 -4.03
CA GLU A 76 9.23 -6.16 -2.79
C GLU A 76 10.70 -6.00 -2.37
N SER A 77 11.58 -5.77 -3.35
CA SER A 77 13.01 -5.61 -3.15
C SER A 77 13.39 -4.26 -2.53
N HIS A 78 12.44 -3.32 -2.43
CA HIS A 78 12.67 -2.01 -1.82
C HIS A 78 13.09 -2.16 -0.35
N PRO A 79 14.15 -1.46 0.13
CA PRO A 79 14.68 -1.62 1.49
C PRO A 79 13.61 -1.50 2.60
N ALA A 80 12.71 -0.52 2.47
CA ALA A 80 11.58 -0.36 3.38
C ALA A 80 10.67 -1.59 3.46
N MET A 81 10.36 -2.23 2.32
CA MET A 81 9.46 -3.38 2.27
C MET A 81 10.10 -4.62 2.89
N ARG A 82 11.40 -4.82 2.66
CA ARG A 82 12.17 -5.89 3.33
C ARG A 82 12.20 -5.71 4.84
N GLY A 83 12.47 -4.50 5.32
CA GLY A 83 12.47 -4.19 6.75
C GLY A 83 11.08 -4.40 7.36
N LEU A 84 10.04 -3.91 6.69
CA LEU A 84 8.66 -4.03 7.17
C LEU A 84 8.20 -5.49 7.30
N GLY A 85 8.47 -6.33 6.29
CA GLY A 85 8.10 -7.74 6.31
C GLY A 85 8.80 -8.55 7.42
N GLN A 86 9.98 -8.12 7.86
CA GLN A 86 10.68 -8.76 8.99
C GLN A 86 10.12 -8.37 10.35
N VAL A 87 9.51 -7.19 10.46
CA VAL A 87 9.07 -6.61 11.74
C VAL A 87 7.59 -6.85 11.98
N ILE A 88 6.77 -6.83 10.94
CA ILE A 88 5.32 -6.99 11.05
C ILE A 88 4.84 -8.07 10.12
N ARG A 89 4.11 -9.01 10.71
CA ARG A 89 3.28 -9.96 9.97
C ARG A 89 1.81 -9.70 10.29
N MET A 90 1.08 -9.21 9.30
CA MET A 90 -0.33 -8.89 9.35
C MET A 90 -0.98 -9.26 7.99
N PRO A 91 -1.22 -10.56 7.74
CA PRO A 91 -1.68 -11.03 6.43
C PRO A 91 -3.11 -10.60 6.10
N GLY A 92 -3.95 -10.38 7.13
CA GLY A 92 -5.27 -9.79 6.99
C GLY A 92 -5.22 -8.26 6.91
N LEU A 93 -6.41 -7.65 6.75
CA LEU A 93 -6.56 -6.21 6.94
C LEU A 93 -6.39 -5.87 8.42
N GLY A 94 -5.59 -4.85 8.71
CA GLY A 94 -5.45 -4.30 10.05
C GLY A 94 -4.92 -2.87 9.98
N VAL A 95 -4.44 -2.37 11.13
CA VAL A 95 -3.84 -1.04 11.24
C VAL A 95 -2.67 -1.12 12.20
N ALA A 96 -1.49 -0.71 11.76
CA ALA A 96 -0.35 -0.46 12.63
C ALA A 96 0.28 0.89 12.29
N HIS A 97 0.47 1.74 13.29
CA HIS A 97 1.06 3.07 13.13
C HIS A 97 2.58 3.00 13.30
N PHE A 98 3.30 3.64 12.39
CA PHE A 98 4.75 3.81 12.42
C PHE A 98 5.08 5.29 12.44
N ALA A 99 5.90 5.69 13.41
CA ALA A 99 6.48 7.02 13.44
C ALA A 99 7.96 6.93 13.80
N GLY A 100 8.81 7.69 13.11
CA GLY A 100 10.20 7.92 13.49
C GLY A 100 11.13 6.68 13.54
N ASN A 101 10.87 5.64 12.74
CA ASN A 101 11.65 4.40 12.80
C ASN A 101 12.70 4.30 11.68
N ARG A 102 13.95 3.96 12.06
CA ARG A 102 14.97 3.47 11.13
C ARG A 102 14.94 1.96 11.09
N PHE A 103 14.65 1.38 9.93
CA PHE A 103 14.77 -0.06 9.69
C PHE A 103 15.98 -0.34 8.83
N ASN A 104 16.95 -1.10 9.34
CA ASN A 104 18.17 -1.48 8.61
C ASN A 104 18.92 -0.28 7.98
N GLY A 105 18.97 0.85 8.70
CA GLY A 105 19.61 2.09 8.22
C GLY A 105 18.77 2.93 7.25
N PHE A 106 17.62 2.43 6.81
CA PHE A 106 16.66 3.17 5.99
C PHE A 106 15.66 3.92 6.89
N TYR A 107 15.49 5.22 6.67
CA TYR A 107 14.46 5.99 7.36
C TYR A 107 13.10 5.65 6.74
N LEU A 108 12.23 5.03 7.53
CA LEU A 108 10.84 4.87 7.12
C LEU A 108 10.11 6.15 7.50
N PRO A 109 9.50 6.86 6.54
CA PRO A 109 8.64 7.99 6.86
C PRO A 109 7.49 7.53 7.75
N ASP A 110 6.89 8.47 8.47
CA ASP A 110 5.69 8.21 9.26
C ASP A 110 4.61 7.61 8.35
N GLY A 111 3.99 6.53 8.83
CA GLY A 111 3.16 5.70 7.99
C GLY A 111 2.19 4.81 8.74
N ILE A 112 1.20 4.31 8.02
CA ILE A 112 0.15 3.45 8.56
C ILE A 112 0.08 2.20 7.71
N VAL A 113 0.49 1.08 8.30
CA VAL A 113 0.47 -0.24 7.65
C VAL A 113 -0.94 -0.79 7.71
N LEU A 114 -1.49 -1.13 6.55
CA LEU A 114 -2.83 -1.69 6.39
C LEU A 114 -2.80 -3.21 6.18
N ARG A 115 -1.66 -3.73 5.69
CA ARG A 115 -1.36 -5.16 5.51
C ARG A 115 0.14 -5.38 5.40
N SER A 116 0.61 -6.51 5.94
CA SER A 116 1.94 -7.07 5.70
C SER A 116 1.88 -8.60 5.63
N ALA A 117 1.96 -9.15 4.42
CA ALA A 117 1.88 -10.58 4.12
C ALA A 117 3.17 -11.13 3.47
N LEU A 118 4.27 -10.35 3.49
CA LEU A 118 5.60 -10.83 3.11
C LEU A 118 6.22 -11.72 4.19
#